data_AF-A0A1E7JEI1-F1
#
_entry.id   AF-A0A1E7JEI1-F1
#
_cell.length_a   1.000
_cell.length_b   1.000
_cell.length_c   1.000
_cell.angle_alpha   90.00
_cell.angle_beta   90.00
_cell.angle_gamma   90.00
#
_symmetry.space_group_name_H-M   'P 1'
#
loop_
_entity.id
_entity.type
_entity.pdbx_description
1 polymer ?
#
loop_
_entity_poly.entity_id
_entity_poly.type
_entity_poly.pdbx_seq_one_letter_code
_entity_poly.pdbx_strand_id
1 'polypeptide(L)' 'MDEEAAKKLIVETLKKKKGKSKFYLKDYYKILPDEKPRAVKNLVNKMVGEEILEYWSSGSTTLIGLKGVGKQAGAEEED' A
#
# COMPACT_ATOMS: atom_id res chain seq x y z
N MET A 1 -4.09 -12.00 -13.51
CA MET A 1 -5.07 -10.90 -13.46
C MET A 1 -4.51 -9.74 -14.27
N ASP A 2 -5.34 -8.91 -14.92
CA ASP A 2 -4.81 -7.72 -15.59
C ASP A 2 -4.25 -6.73 -14.56
N GLU A 3 -3.15 -6.05 -14.92
CA GLU A 3 -2.46 -5.12 -14.02
C GLU A 3 -3.43 -4.06 -13.47
N GLU A 4 -4.29 -3.53 -14.33
CA GLU A 4 -5.27 -2.50 -14.00
C GLU A 4 -6.34 -3.00 -13.02
N ALA A 5 -6.81 -4.25 -13.20
CA ALA A 5 -7.73 -4.89 -12.28
C ALA A 5 -7.08 -5.10 -10.91
N ALA A 6 -5.81 -5.50 -10.87
CA ALA A 6 -5.05 -5.67 -9.63
C ALA A 6 -4.86 -4.32 -8.89
N LYS A 7 -4.52 -3.24 -9.61
CA LYS A 7 -4.45 -1.88 -9.03
C LYS A 7 -5.78 -1.46 -8.41
N LYS A 8 -6.87 -1.65 -9.14
CA LYS A 8 -8.22 -1.28 -8.67
C LYS A 8 -8.60 -2.07 -7.44
N LEU A 9 -8.35 -3.39 -7.43
CA LEU A 9 -8.63 -4.25 -6.29
C LEU A 9 -7.83 -3.82 -5.05
N ILE A 10 -6.55 -3.46 -5.20
CA ILE A 10 -5.72 -2.91 -4.12
C ILE A 10 -6.37 -1.65 -3.57
N VAL A 11 -6.67 -0.66 -4.43
CA VAL A 11 -7.26 0.63 -4.01
C VAL A 11 -8.60 0.44 -3.31
N GLU A 12 -9.49 -0.39 -3.85
CA GLU A 12 -10.78 -0.68 -3.23
C GLU A 12 -10.63 -1.40 -1.89
N THR A 13 -9.69 -2.34 -1.79
CA THR A 13 -9.42 -3.06 -0.54
C THR A 13 -8.90 -2.10 0.53
N LEU A 14 -7.97 -1.21 0.18
CA LEU A 14 -7.43 -0.19 1.07
C LEU A 14 -8.51 0.81 1.50
N LYS A 15 -9.38 1.28 0.59
CA LYS A 15 -10.52 2.15 0.91
C LYS A 15 -11.52 1.50 1.87
N LYS A 16 -11.73 0.18 1.77
CA LYS A 16 -12.63 -0.58 2.68
C LYS A 16 -12.06 -0.74 4.09
N LYS A 17 -10.73 -0.66 4.26
CA LYS A 17 -10.07 -0.81 5.56
C LYS A 17 -10.18 0.49 6.37
N LYS A 18 -11.24 0.60 7.18
CA LYS A 18 -11.42 1.72 8.11
C LYS A 18 -10.33 1.71 9.21
N GLY A 19 -9.75 2.87 9.49
CA GLY A 19 -8.82 3.09 10.62
C GLY A 19 -7.36 2.70 10.39
N LYS A 20 -7.02 2.02 9.28
CA LYS A 20 -5.62 1.75 8.90
C LYS A 20 -5.35 2.35 7.52
N SER A 21 -4.44 3.31 7.49
CA SER A 21 -4.01 3.98 6.25
C SER A 21 -2.71 3.40 5.69
N LYS A 22 -1.93 2.69 6.52
CA LYS A 22 -0.63 2.09 6.21
C LYS A 22 -0.69 0.57 6.37
N PHE A 23 -0.10 -0.15 5.43
CA PHE A 23 -0.11 -1.62 5.35
C PHE A 23 1.27 -2.14 5.01
N TYR A 24 1.59 -3.35 5.44
CA TYR A 24 2.88 -3.95 5.12
C TYR A 24 2.88 -4.50 3.69
N LEU A 25 4.04 -4.55 3.03
CA LEU A 25 4.17 -5.18 1.72
C LEU A 25 3.62 -6.63 1.70
N LYS A 26 3.79 -7.37 2.81
CA LYS A 26 3.23 -8.73 2.98
C LYS A 26 1.70 -8.79 2.95
N ASP A 27 1.01 -7.70 3.29
CA ASP A 27 -0.44 -7.65 3.25
C ASP A 27 -0.95 -7.57 1.82
N TYR A 28 -0.20 -6.94 0.90
CA TYR A 28 -0.53 -6.91 -0.54
C TYR A 28 -0.48 -8.31 -1.17
N TYR A 29 0.43 -9.18 -0.72
CA TYR A 29 0.46 -10.59 -1.15
C TYR A 29 -0.80 -11.35 -0.71
N LYS A 30 -1.45 -10.93 0.38
CA LYS A 30 -2.73 -11.52 0.81
C LYS A 30 -3.93 -10.97 0.04
N ILE A 31 -3.82 -9.76 -0.51
CA ILE A 31 -4.86 -9.15 -1.36
C ILE A 31 -4.84 -9.82 -2.74
N LEU A 32 -3.64 -10.15 -3.24
CA LEU A 32 -3.41 -10.79 -4.54
C LEU A 32 -2.69 -12.14 -4.34
N PRO A 33 -3.34 -13.14 -3.72
CA PRO A 33 -2.71 -14.43 -3.43
C PRO A 33 -2.42 -15.25 -4.70
N ASP A 34 -3.18 -15.02 -5.76
CA ASP A 34 -3.00 -15.69 -7.06
C ASP A 34 -1.83 -15.11 -7.89
N GLU A 35 -1.31 -13.95 -7.50
CA GLU A 35 -0.20 -13.29 -8.19
C GLU A 35 1.14 -13.63 -7.53
N LYS A 36 2.19 -13.73 -8.35
CA LYS A 36 3.55 -13.98 -7.84
C LYS A 36 3.98 -12.83 -6.92
N PRO A 37 4.62 -13.08 -5.76
CA PRO A 37 5.07 -12.02 -4.86
C PRO A 37 5.94 -10.95 -5.55
N ARG A 38 6.76 -11.37 -6.52
CA ARG A 38 7.57 -10.46 -7.34
C ARG A 38 6.73 -9.54 -8.23
N ALA A 39 5.63 -10.06 -8.80
CA ALA A 39 4.70 -9.27 -9.59
C ALA A 39 3.96 -8.24 -8.72
N VAL A 40 3.46 -8.67 -7.55
CA VAL A 40 2.81 -7.77 -6.59
C VAL A 40 3.77 -6.68 -6.11
N LYS A 41 5.02 -7.02 -5.77
CA LYS A 41 6.04 -6.02 -5.39
C LYS A 41 6.28 -4.98 -6.50
N ASN A 42 6.45 -5.44 -7.74
CA ASN A 42 6.64 -4.54 -8.88
C ASN A 42 5.42 -3.65 -9.10
N LEU A 43 4.22 -4.20 -8.97
CA LEU A 43 2.96 -3.46 -9.07
C LEU A 43 2.85 -2.37 -8.02
N VAL A 44 3.11 -2.71 -6.75
CA VAL A 44 3.09 -1.76 -5.64
C VAL A 44 4.11 -0.64 -5.86
N ASN A 45 5.34 -0.97 -6.25
CA ASN A 45 6.36 0.04 -6.56
C ASN A 45 5.92 0.95 -7.72
N LYS A 46 5.28 0.41 -8.75
CA LYS A 46 4.75 1.19 -9.87
C LYS A 46 3.64 2.13 -9.40
N MET A 47 2.72 1.65 -8.56
CA MET A 47 1.66 2.48 -7.97
C MET A 47 2.21 3.59 -7.05
N VAL A 48 3.34 3.35 -6.38
CA VAL A 48 4.06 4.39 -5.62
C VAL A 48 4.66 5.44 -6.55
N GLY A 49 5.29 5.01 -7.66
CA GLY A 49 5.82 5.92 -8.67
C GLY A 49 4.72 6.73 -9.41
N GLU A 50 3.53 6.16 -9.56
CA GLU A 50 2.33 6.81 -10.10
C GLU A 50 1.60 7.69 -9.07
N GLU A 51 2.15 7.85 -7.86
CA GLU A 51 1.56 8.65 -6.77
C GLU A 51 0.17 8.18 -6.31
N ILE A 52 -0.23 6.95 -6.64
CA ILE A 52 -1.48 6.35 -6.16
C ILE A 52 -1.28 5.84 -4.72
N LEU A 53 -0.11 5.25 -4.47
CA LEU A 53 0.32 4.79 -3.16
C LEU A 53 1.46 5.66 -2.64
N GLU A 54 1.60 5.71 -1.33
CA GLU A 54 2.71 6.35 -0.65
C GLU A 54 3.50 5.29 0.12
N TYR A 55 4.82 5.38 0.03
CA TYR A 55 5.76 4.48 0.69
C TYR A 55 6.32 5.16 1.94
N TRP A 56 6.36 4.44 3.05
CA TRP A 56 7.06 4.83 4.27
C TRP A 56 8.03 3.74 4.68
N SER A 57 9.24 4.16 5.07
CA SER A 57 10.19 3.30 5.76
C SER A 57 9.96 3.40 7.26
N SER A 58 9.69 2.28 7.92
CA SER A 58 9.56 2.19 9.38
C SER A 58 10.63 1.21 9.88
N GLY A 59 11.85 1.73 10.04
CA GLY A 59 13.03 0.97 10.45
C GLY A 59 13.33 -0.20 9.50
N SER A 60 13.25 -1.43 10.02
CA SER A 60 13.50 -2.65 9.26
C SER A 60 12.34 -3.06 8.33
N THR A 61 11.25 -2.29 8.30
CA THR A 61 10.03 -2.68 7.58
C THR A 61 9.49 -1.58 6.67
N THR A 62 8.93 -2.00 5.53
CA THR A 62 8.23 -1.13 4.60
C THR A 62 6.73 -1.09 4.87
N LEU A 63 6.18 0.11 4.95
CA LEU A 63 4.75 0.40 4.96
C LEU A 63 4.35 1.08 3.65
N ILE A 64 3.23 0.67 3.07
CA ILE A 64 2.64 1.27 1.88
C ILE A 64 1.15 1.51 2.15
N GLY A 65 0.57 2.54 1.55
CA GLY A 65 -0.80 2.95 1.82
C GLY A 65 -1.30 3.91 0.75
N LEU A 66 -2.59 4.23 0.79
CA LEU A 66 -3.17 5.17 -0.17
C LEU A 66 -2.62 6.58 0.08
N LYS A 67 -2.13 7.22 -0.99
CA LYS A 67 -1.67 8.60 -0.93
C LYS A 67 -2.79 9.50 -0.42
N GLY A 68 -2.46 10.41 0.51
CA GLY A 68 -3.41 11.36 1.09
C GLY A 68 -4.33 10.80 2.19
N VAL A 69 -4.40 9.48 2.39
CA VAL A 69 -5.20 8.86 3.47
C VAL A 69 -4.38 8.69 4.76
N GLY A 70 -3.05 8.76 4.65
CA GLY A 70 -2.10 8.61 5.76
C GLY A 70 -1.95 9.82 6.70
N LYS A 71 -2.51 10.99 6.36
CA LYS A 71 -2.20 12.26 7.03
C LYS A 71 -3.03 12.56 8.29
N GLN A 72 -3.65 11.57 8.93
CA GLN A 72 -4.54 11.79 10.09
C GLN A 72 -4.29 10.90 11.31
N ALA A 73 -3.08 10.39 11.53
CA ALA A 73 -2.71 9.81 12.83
C ALA A 73 -1.22 10.02 13.15
N GLY A 74 -0.95 10.89 14.14
CA GLY A 74 0.38 11.31 14.64
C GLY A 74 0.85 12.62 13.97
N ALA A 75 0.90 13.80 14.58
CA ALA A 75 1.17 14.09 15.99
C ALA A 75 2.36 13.26 16.50
N GLU A 76 3.51 13.50 15.88
CA GLU A 76 4.85 13.31 16.43
C GLU A 76 5.53 14.62 15.95
N GLU A 77 5.41 15.76 16.66
CA GLU A 77 6.17 16.12 17.85
C GLU A 77 7.46 15.30 17.96
N GLU A 78 8.45 15.73 17.17
CA GLU A 78 9.84 15.59 17.52
C GLU A 78 10.26 16.96 18.09
N ASP A 79 10.78 16.92 19.32
CA ASP A 79 11.41 18.00 20.09
C ASP A 79 12.44 18.81 19.28
#